data_AF-A0A934SYW5-F1
#
_entry.id   AF-A0A934SYW5-F1
#
_cell.length_a   1.000
_cell.length_b   1.000
_cell.length_c   1.000
_cell.angle_alpha   90.00
_cell.angle_beta   90.00
_cell.angle_gamma   90.00
#
_symmetry.space_group_name_H-M   'P 1'
#
loop_
_entity.id
_entity.type
_entity.pdbx_description
1 polymer ?
#
loop_
_entity_poly.entity_id
_entity_poly.type
_entity_poly.pdbx_seq_one_letter_code
_entity_poly.pdbx_strand_id
1 'polypeptide(L)'
;MTYLPPAADRAVAVARPLPSSLIEARAAVFNPLLCLDLNATSRRVLFGILTFLNLRNARKAIFPRRDLLRAEALLNSEATLYRGLKQLVDKGYITREQTRRSFGEFHLSPISLTTKALTMLGLNQVIHRERSLKVRDGYIKKEHTKDEQSFQNTAQPSVRSAVPKPEHAGEVNDIDPSTGLPIELLRLRTLDISKGTICWLMLHAKLAGKRLGDVVAAVWHRISTLRGRSVVAYLRAVMAKPLDFAWIAQQRHEKATRHGALRRASEMLASLGRRHHGLEVLARDGTVCGIFEASDAGTHAVVGRRGSLPVNLSFANALLQGDIAFRSADEMARMSMG
;
A
#
# COMPACT_ATOMS: atom_id res chain seq x y z
N MET A 1 23.74 13.21 -57.77
CA MET A 1 22.93 12.57 -56.71
C MET A 1 23.33 13.19 -55.38
N THR A 2 22.65 14.25 -54.99
CA THR A 2 22.97 15.03 -53.79
C THR A 2 22.39 14.31 -52.57
N TYR A 3 23.26 13.83 -51.68
CA TYR A 3 22.85 13.10 -50.48
C TYR A 3 22.19 14.08 -49.51
N LEU A 4 20.85 14.08 -49.46
CA LEU A 4 20.09 14.83 -48.45
C LEU A 4 20.13 14.00 -47.16
N PRO A 5 20.73 14.49 -46.05
CA PRO A 5 20.74 13.74 -44.81
C PRO A 5 19.31 13.53 -44.30
N PRO A 6 18.99 12.38 -43.68
CA PRO A 6 17.67 12.14 -43.12
C PRO A 6 17.35 13.22 -42.10
N ALA A 7 16.17 13.83 -42.24
CA ALA A 7 15.70 14.90 -41.37
C ALA A 7 15.76 14.40 -39.91
N ALA A 8 16.72 14.94 -39.14
CA ALA A 8 16.78 14.74 -37.71
C ALA A 8 15.42 15.14 -37.14
N ASP A 9 14.70 14.16 -36.59
CA ASP A 9 13.41 14.32 -35.94
C ASP A 9 13.52 15.49 -34.94
N ARG A 10 13.02 16.67 -35.34
CA ARG A 10 13.23 17.90 -34.58
C ARG A 10 12.35 17.81 -33.35
N ALA A 11 12.96 17.49 -32.20
CA ALA A 11 12.25 17.52 -30.92
C ALA A 11 11.52 18.87 -30.76
N VAL A 12 10.19 18.81 -30.64
CA VAL A 12 9.32 19.96 -30.41
C VAL A 12 8.93 19.99 -28.94
N ALA A 13 8.78 21.18 -28.36
CA ALA A 13 8.24 21.34 -27.02
C ALA A 13 6.81 20.79 -26.98
N VAL A 14 6.49 19.94 -26.00
CA VAL A 14 5.17 19.31 -25.90
C VAL A 14 4.43 19.93 -24.73
N ALA A 15 3.20 20.40 -24.96
CA ALA A 15 2.34 20.86 -23.87
C ALA A 15 2.04 19.68 -22.92
N ARG A 16 2.51 19.77 -21.68
CA ARG A 16 2.30 18.76 -20.64
C ARG A 16 1.52 19.37 -19.48
N PRO A 17 0.53 18.66 -18.92
CA PRO A 17 -0.11 19.11 -17.69
C PRO A 17 0.92 19.06 -16.56
N LEU A 18 1.22 20.22 -15.99
CA LEU A 18 2.13 20.38 -14.85
C LEU A 18 1.34 20.77 -13.60
N PRO A 19 1.75 20.32 -12.40
CA PRO A 19 1.19 20.81 -11.15
C PRO A 19 1.35 22.33 -11.01
N SER A 20 0.40 22.99 -10.34
CA SER A 20 0.36 24.45 -10.19
C SER A 20 1.67 25.04 -9.63
N SER A 21 2.29 24.39 -8.64
CA SER A 21 3.56 24.86 -8.08
C SER A 21 4.73 24.81 -9.07
N LEU A 22 4.73 23.88 -10.03
CA LEU A 22 5.73 23.89 -11.12
C LEU A 22 5.42 24.96 -12.17
N ILE A 23 4.14 25.26 -12.42
CA ILE A 23 3.73 26.35 -13.30
C ILE A 23 4.19 27.69 -12.70
N GLU A 24 3.92 27.91 -11.41
CA GLU A 24 4.37 29.08 -10.66
C GLU A 24 5.89 29.19 -10.63
N ALA A 25 6.60 28.10 -10.32
CA ALA A 25 8.06 28.10 -10.34
C ALA A 25 8.62 28.42 -11.73
N ARG A 26 8.02 27.89 -12.81
CA ARG A 26 8.42 28.20 -14.19
C ARG A 26 8.22 29.67 -14.53
N ALA A 27 7.12 30.28 -14.09
CA ALA A 27 6.91 31.72 -14.22
C ALA A 27 7.93 32.52 -13.39
N ALA A 28 8.20 32.08 -12.16
CA ALA A 28 9.12 32.70 -11.22
C ALA A 28 10.57 32.78 -11.75
N VAL A 29 11.01 31.83 -12.59
CA VAL A 29 12.33 31.88 -13.23
C VAL A 29 12.56 33.18 -14.02
N PHE A 30 11.49 33.73 -14.63
CA PHE A 30 11.58 34.97 -15.40
C PHE A 30 11.39 36.23 -14.55
N ASN A 31 10.97 36.08 -13.29
CA ASN A 31 10.89 37.20 -12.36
C ASN A 31 12.29 37.78 -12.15
N PRO A 32 12.52 39.07 -12.48
CA PRO A 32 13.82 39.71 -12.29
C PRO A 32 14.36 39.56 -10.87
N LEU A 33 13.50 39.63 -9.85
CA LEU A 33 13.90 39.66 -8.44
C LEU A 33 14.42 38.32 -7.90
N LEU A 34 13.98 37.19 -8.47
CA LEU A 34 14.31 35.86 -7.95
C LEU A 34 15.56 35.25 -8.59
N CYS A 35 15.89 35.63 -9.82
CA CYS A 35 17.00 35.07 -10.59
C CYS A 35 17.90 36.16 -11.17
N LEU A 36 18.21 37.19 -10.37
CA LEU A 36 19.00 38.37 -10.78
C LEU A 36 20.35 38.01 -11.39
N ASP A 37 21.01 36.96 -10.90
CA ASP A 37 22.35 36.51 -11.31
C ASP A 37 22.36 35.64 -12.58
N LEU A 38 21.18 35.29 -13.12
CA LEU A 38 21.01 34.49 -14.34
C LEU A 38 20.67 35.35 -15.55
N ASN A 39 21.35 35.10 -16.68
CA ASN A 39 20.99 35.72 -17.96
C ASN A 39 19.72 35.09 -18.55
N ALA A 40 19.15 35.72 -19.58
CA ALA A 40 17.92 35.26 -20.24
C ALA A 40 18.04 33.81 -20.76
N THR A 41 19.20 33.41 -21.28
CA THR A 41 19.45 32.06 -21.78
C THR A 41 19.39 31.03 -20.66
N SER A 42 20.07 31.28 -19.54
CA SER A 42 20.11 30.38 -18.38
C SER A 42 18.78 30.28 -17.69
N ARG A 43 18.01 31.38 -17.63
CA ARG A 43 16.61 31.38 -17.20
C ARG A 43 15.75 30.46 -18.09
N ARG A 44 15.89 30.54 -19.41
CA ARG A 44 15.20 29.62 -20.33
C ARG A 44 15.60 28.16 -20.14
N VAL A 45 16.88 27.89 -19.89
CA VAL A 45 17.34 26.52 -19.59
C VAL A 45 16.75 26.02 -18.27
N LEU A 46 16.73 26.84 -17.23
CA LEU A 46 16.12 26.49 -15.94
C LEU A 46 14.61 26.24 -16.10
N PHE A 47 13.92 27.07 -16.89
CA PHE A 47 12.52 26.87 -17.26
C PHE A 47 12.27 25.51 -17.93
N GLY A 48 13.14 25.09 -18.85
CA GLY A 48 13.05 23.78 -19.50
C GLY A 48 13.37 22.62 -18.55
N ILE A 49 14.33 22.78 -17.64
CA ILE A 49 14.67 21.78 -16.61
C ILE A 49 13.46 21.48 -15.72
N LEU A 50 12.71 22.52 -15.33
CA LEU A 50 11.54 22.39 -14.46
C LEU A 50 10.42 21.53 -15.08
N THR A 51 10.35 21.39 -16.42
CA THR A 51 9.39 20.49 -17.08
C THR A 51 9.60 19.01 -16.70
N PHE A 52 10.82 18.63 -16.33
CA PHE A 52 11.17 17.23 -16.01
C PHE A 52 11.17 16.92 -14.52
N LEU A 53 10.92 17.92 -13.66
CA LEU A 53 11.05 17.77 -12.23
C LEU A 53 9.83 17.03 -11.64
N ASN A 54 10.09 16.12 -10.69
CA ASN A 54 9.05 15.48 -9.91
C ASN A 54 8.99 16.11 -8.52
N LEU A 55 7.89 16.81 -8.22
CA LEU A 55 7.69 17.51 -6.95
C LEU A 55 7.80 16.63 -5.71
N ARG A 56 7.38 15.35 -5.80
CA ARG A 56 7.49 14.42 -4.66
C ARG A 56 8.96 14.17 -4.28
N ASN A 57 9.88 14.35 -5.21
CA ASN A 57 11.31 14.12 -5.05
C ASN A 57 12.12 15.22 -5.76
N ALA A 58 11.93 16.48 -5.37
CA ALA A 58 12.48 17.65 -6.07
C ALA A 58 14.03 17.69 -6.15
N ARG A 59 14.73 16.97 -5.26
CA ARG A 59 16.21 16.85 -5.26
C ARG A 59 16.74 15.72 -6.14
N LYS A 60 15.88 14.83 -6.64
CA LYS A 60 16.31 13.68 -7.43
C LYS A 60 16.86 14.15 -8.78
N ALA A 61 18.00 13.59 -9.18
CA ALA A 61 18.59 13.89 -10.47
C ALA A 61 17.65 13.48 -11.63
N ILE A 62 17.56 14.36 -12.62
CA ILE A 62 16.83 14.16 -13.87
C ILE A 62 17.80 13.86 -15.01
N PHE A 63 17.31 13.14 -16.02
CA PHE A 63 18.09 12.70 -17.18
C PHE A 63 17.38 13.08 -18.49
N PRO A 64 17.14 14.37 -18.75
CA PRO A 64 16.49 14.78 -19.98
C PRO A 64 17.41 14.54 -21.18
N ARG A 65 16.85 14.04 -22.28
CA ARG A 65 17.57 13.98 -23.56
C ARG A 65 17.91 15.40 -24.01
N ARG A 66 19.11 15.59 -24.57
CA ARG A 66 19.62 16.91 -25.00
C ARG A 66 18.65 17.64 -25.93
N ASP A 67 18.14 16.94 -26.96
CA ASP A 67 17.23 17.54 -27.95
C ASP A 67 15.91 17.99 -27.31
N LEU A 68 15.39 17.19 -26.39
CA LEU A 68 14.13 17.43 -25.70
C LEU A 68 14.28 18.57 -24.68
N LEU A 69 15.39 18.61 -23.93
CA LEU A 69 15.70 19.73 -23.04
C LEU A 69 15.85 21.04 -23.81
N ARG A 70 16.52 21.01 -24.98
CA ARG A 70 16.67 22.16 -25.85
C ARG A 70 15.30 22.69 -26.32
N ALA A 71 14.41 21.78 -26.72
CA ALA A 71 13.07 22.12 -27.16
C ALA A 71 12.24 22.75 -26.03
N GLU A 72 12.22 22.13 -24.84
CA GLU A 72 11.51 22.65 -23.66
C GLU A 72 12.08 23.97 -23.14
N ALA A 73 13.38 24.21 -23.33
CA ALA A 73 14.03 25.48 -23.03
C ALA A 73 13.77 26.55 -24.11
N LEU A 74 13.05 26.24 -25.19
CA LEU A 74 12.76 27.15 -26.31
C LEU A 74 14.05 27.73 -26.92
N LEU A 75 15.06 26.86 -27.13
CA LEU A 75 16.35 27.21 -27.70
C LEU A 75 16.52 26.58 -29.08
N ASN A 76 17.13 27.33 -30.01
CA ASN A 76 17.35 26.84 -31.37
C ASN A 76 18.65 26.00 -31.49
N SER A 77 19.62 26.24 -30.62
CA SER A 77 20.96 25.63 -30.70
C SER A 77 21.36 24.91 -29.42
N GLU A 78 22.01 23.75 -29.58
CA GLU A 78 22.59 22.98 -28.48
C GLU A 78 23.76 23.71 -27.82
N ALA A 79 24.56 24.46 -28.58
CA ALA A 79 25.66 25.25 -28.02
C ALA A 79 25.12 26.29 -27.02
N THR A 80 23.98 26.90 -27.33
CA THR A 80 23.29 27.84 -26.45
C THR A 80 22.75 27.16 -25.20
N LEU A 81 22.21 25.93 -25.32
CA LEU A 81 21.80 25.11 -24.18
C LEU A 81 22.99 24.85 -23.24
N TYR A 82 24.14 24.42 -23.78
CA TYR A 82 25.32 24.14 -22.95
C TYR A 82 25.90 25.38 -22.27
N ARG A 83 25.87 26.55 -22.93
CA ARG A 83 26.25 27.83 -22.30
C ARG A 83 25.33 28.17 -21.12
N GLY A 84 24.02 27.98 -21.29
CA GLY A 84 23.06 28.20 -20.20
C GLY A 84 23.24 27.21 -19.04
N LEU A 85 23.44 25.92 -19.35
CA LEU A 85 23.76 24.90 -18.34
C LEU A 85 25.04 25.23 -17.57
N LYS A 86 26.10 25.68 -18.25
CA LYS A 86 27.35 26.08 -17.61
C LYS A 86 27.10 27.18 -16.58
N GLN A 87 26.40 28.24 -16.96
CA GLN A 87 26.12 29.34 -16.03
C GLN A 87 25.22 28.92 -14.86
N LEU A 88 24.24 28.03 -15.08
CA LEU A 88 23.44 27.48 -13.98
C LEU A 88 24.27 26.70 -12.96
N VAL A 89 25.32 25.99 -13.42
CA VAL A 89 26.30 25.33 -12.54
C VAL A 89 27.16 26.38 -11.83
N ASP A 90 27.74 27.33 -12.58
CA ASP A 90 28.61 28.38 -12.04
C ASP A 90 27.91 29.23 -10.96
N LYS A 91 26.60 29.46 -11.11
CA LYS A 91 25.76 30.20 -10.15
C LYS A 91 25.11 29.33 -9.07
N GLY A 92 25.37 28.02 -9.08
CA GLY A 92 24.92 27.08 -8.06
C GLY A 92 23.41 26.82 -8.04
N TYR A 93 22.73 26.93 -9.18
CA TYR A 93 21.31 26.55 -9.32
C TYR A 93 21.14 25.06 -9.59
N ILE A 94 22.10 24.45 -10.29
CA ILE A 94 22.08 23.02 -10.60
C ILE A 94 23.44 22.39 -10.28
N THR A 95 23.42 21.11 -9.94
CA THR A 95 24.61 20.26 -9.92
C THR A 95 24.56 19.30 -11.10
N ARG A 96 25.73 19.10 -11.72
CA ARG A 96 25.89 18.21 -12.87
C ARG A 96 27.18 17.41 -12.72
N GLU A 97 27.06 16.12 -12.49
CA GLU A 97 28.20 15.21 -12.43
C GLU A 97 28.32 14.49 -13.77
N GLN A 98 29.53 14.38 -14.31
CA GLN A 98 29.78 13.51 -15.47
C GLN A 98 30.23 12.15 -14.95
N THR A 99 29.30 11.20 -14.87
CA THR A 99 29.63 9.84 -14.44
C THR A 99 30.07 9.02 -15.65
N ARG A 100 31.27 8.42 -15.58
CA ARG A 100 31.68 7.36 -16.51
C ARG A 100 31.10 6.03 -15.99
N ARG A 101 30.35 5.30 -16.82
CA ARG A 101 30.01 3.90 -16.51
C ARG A 101 31.20 3.01 -16.90
N SER A 102 31.49 2.01 -16.07
CA SER A 102 32.64 1.09 -16.24
C SER A 102 32.46 0.06 -17.35
N PHE A 103 31.26 -0.11 -17.90
CA PHE A 103 30.96 -1.05 -18.98
C PHE A 103 30.06 -0.37 -20.03
N GLY A 104 30.60 -0.07 -21.21
CA GLY A 104 29.86 0.45 -22.37
C GLY A 104 29.68 1.98 -22.34
N GLU A 105 30.33 2.65 -23.28
CA GLU A 105 30.62 4.09 -23.37
C GLU A 105 29.39 5.00 -23.52
N PHE A 106 28.70 5.32 -22.41
CA PHE A 106 27.76 6.44 -22.40
C PHE A 106 28.02 7.38 -21.24
N HIS A 107 28.39 8.63 -21.55
CA HIS A 107 28.46 9.71 -20.58
C HIS A 107 27.05 10.15 -20.20
N LEU A 108 26.62 9.79 -18.99
CA LEU A 108 25.41 10.37 -18.40
C LEU A 108 25.82 11.62 -17.62
N SER A 109 25.07 12.69 -17.83
CA SER A 109 25.18 13.94 -17.08
C SER A 109 23.87 14.15 -16.30
N PRO A 110 23.65 13.46 -15.16
CA PRO A 110 22.55 13.78 -14.25
C PRO A 110 22.51 15.27 -13.94
N ILE A 111 21.32 15.85 -13.96
CA ILE A 111 21.09 17.24 -13.52
C ILE A 111 20.24 17.18 -12.26
N SER A 112 20.69 17.80 -11.18
CA SER A 112 19.90 17.96 -9.95
C SER A 112 19.78 19.43 -9.57
N LEU A 113 18.63 19.83 -9.04
CA LEU A 113 18.47 21.17 -8.48
C LEU A 113 19.16 21.26 -7.11
N THR A 114 19.83 22.37 -6.86
CA THR A 114 20.44 22.65 -5.56
C THR A 114 19.38 23.13 -4.57
N THR A 115 19.72 23.10 -3.26
CA THR A 115 18.86 23.67 -2.22
C THR A 115 18.60 25.17 -2.48
N LYS A 116 19.59 25.92 -2.98
CA LYS A 116 19.44 27.32 -3.40
C LYS A 116 18.31 27.47 -4.41
N ALA A 117 18.34 26.71 -5.50
CA ALA A 117 17.32 26.80 -6.55
C ALA A 117 15.93 26.44 -6.03
N LEU A 118 15.81 25.37 -5.23
CA LEU A 118 14.51 24.96 -4.69
C LEU A 118 13.89 26.01 -3.76
N THR A 119 14.70 26.66 -2.92
CA THR A 119 14.22 27.73 -2.04
C THR A 119 13.84 28.98 -2.84
N MET A 120 14.68 29.42 -3.80
CA MET A 120 14.41 30.60 -4.62
C MET A 120 13.16 30.46 -5.50
N LEU A 121 12.83 29.23 -5.92
CA LEU A 121 11.67 28.93 -6.76
C LEU A 121 10.42 28.56 -5.95
N GLY A 122 10.47 28.62 -4.61
CA GLY A 122 9.33 28.25 -3.75
C GLY A 122 8.96 26.76 -3.80
N LEU A 123 9.85 25.91 -4.32
CA LEU A 123 9.62 24.46 -4.47
C LEU A 123 10.05 23.65 -3.25
N ASN A 124 10.86 24.25 -2.37
CA ASN A 124 11.15 23.69 -1.07
C ASN A 124 10.00 24.08 -0.14
N GLN A 125 9.24 23.10 0.37
CA GLN A 125 8.30 23.33 1.47
C GLN A 125 9.13 23.64 2.72
N VAL A 126 9.61 24.87 2.82
CA VAL A 126 10.05 25.42 4.09
C VAL A 126 8.77 25.52 4.91
N ILE A 127 8.71 24.71 5.97
CA ILE A 127 7.71 24.75 7.03
C ILE A 127 7.92 26.04 7.83
N HIS A 128 7.80 27.16 7.15
CA HIS A 128 7.46 28.43 7.75
C HIS A 128 6.12 28.75 7.12
N ARG A 129 5.06 28.21 7.74
CA ARG A 129 3.77 28.92 7.79
C ARG A 129 4.15 30.39 7.88
N GLU A 130 3.85 31.16 6.85
CA GLU A 130 3.96 32.61 6.94
C GLU A 130 3.36 33.00 8.29
N ARG A 131 4.16 33.70 9.10
CA ARG A 131 3.70 34.22 10.38
C ARG A 131 2.44 34.99 10.04
N SER A 132 1.28 34.46 10.44
CA SER A 132 0.00 35.03 10.08
C SER A 132 0.07 36.51 10.43
N LEU A 133 -0.12 37.38 9.43
CA LEU A 133 -0.21 38.83 9.58
C LEU A 133 -1.53 39.21 10.30
N LYS A 134 -1.79 38.55 11.42
CA LYS A 134 -2.85 38.88 12.37
C LYS A 134 -2.18 39.34 13.67
N VAL A 135 -1.40 40.40 13.56
CA VAL A 135 -1.19 41.32 14.68
C VAL A 135 -1.77 42.65 14.24
N ARG A 136 -3.05 42.85 14.58
CA ARG A 136 -3.61 44.17 14.82
C ARG A 136 -4.09 44.17 16.26
N ASP A 137 -3.55 45.11 17.00
CA ASP A 137 -3.94 45.65 18.31
C ASP A 137 -4.55 44.66 19.30
N GLY A 138 -3.79 44.44 20.37
CA GLY A 138 -3.96 43.35 21.31
C GLY A 138 -5.37 43.17 21.85
N TYR A 139 -5.84 41.93 21.82
CA TYR A 139 -6.64 41.28 22.85
C TYR A 139 -6.67 39.79 22.50
N ILE A 140 -5.93 38.95 23.24
CA ILE A 140 -6.06 37.49 23.15
C ILE A 140 -7.30 37.12 23.95
N LYS A 141 -8.45 37.02 23.29
CA LYS A 141 -9.58 36.27 23.86
C LYS A 141 -9.28 34.79 23.65
N LYS A 142 -9.24 34.07 24.78
CA LYS A 142 -9.16 32.61 24.84
C LYS A 142 -10.21 32.02 23.90
N GLU A 143 -9.78 31.37 22.82
CA GLU A 143 -10.68 30.60 21.99
C GLU A 143 -10.54 29.12 22.33
N HIS A 144 -11.70 28.55 22.65
CA HIS A 144 -11.92 27.18 23.03
C HIS A 144 -11.48 26.22 21.93
N THR A 145 -10.61 25.29 22.28
CA THR A 145 -10.34 24.09 21.50
C THR A 145 -11.66 23.36 21.22
N LYS A 146 -12.14 23.43 19.98
CA LYS A 146 -13.09 22.47 19.42
C LYS A 146 -12.53 21.95 18.11
N ASP A 147 -12.12 20.69 18.17
CA ASP A 147 -12.14 19.63 17.17
C ASP A 147 -12.00 20.03 15.70
N GLU A 148 -10.85 19.65 15.11
CA GLU A 148 -10.71 19.45 13.68
C GLU A 148 -11.55 18.23 13.24
N GLN A 149 -12.82 18.47 12.94
CA GLN A 149 -13.58 17.58 12.07
C GLN A 149 -13.07 17.77 10.64
N SER A 150 -12.23 16.81 10.24
CA SER A 150 -11.88 16.53 8.86
C SER A 150 -13.15 16.30 8.03
N PHE A 151 -13.28 17.05 6.95
CA PHE A 151 -14.25 16.84 5.88
C PHE A 151 -14.02 15.46 5.24
N GLN A 152 -14.78 14.45 5.69
CA GLN A 152 -15.08 13.28 4.88
C GLN A 152 -16.36 13.54 4.10
N ASN A 153 -16.26 13.31 2.79
CA ASN A 153 -17.34 13.40 1.82
C ASN A 153 -18.56 12.56 2.23
N THR A 154 -19.68 13.26 2.33
CA THR A 154 -21.05 12.93 1.95
C THR A 154 -21.33 11.51 1.42
N ALA A 155 -21.94 10.68 2.27
CA ALA A 155 -23.14 9.89 1.94
C ALA A 155 -23.84 9.52 3.27
N GLN A 156 -25.13 9.85 3.39
CA GLN A 156 -25.89 9.79 4.64
C GLN A 156 -26.13 8.37 5.19
N PRO A 157 -26.31 8.24 6.52
CA PRO A 157 -26.64 7.00 7.21
C PRO A 157 -28.16 6.83 7.39
N SER A 158 -28.66 5.59 7.37
CA SER A 158 -29.86 5.28 8.15
C SER A 158 -29.89 3.82 8.62
N VAL A 159 -29.88 3.71 9.95
CA VAL A 159 -30.46 2.69 10.83
C VAL A 159 -29.97 1.23 10.68
N ARG A 160 -29.18 0.77 11.66
CA ARG A 160 -29.55 -0.36 12.55
C ARG A 160 -28.45 -0.68 13.58
N SER A 161 -28.86 -0.58 14.83
CA SER A 161 -28.54 -1.40 16.02
C SER A 161 -27.16 -2.04 16.16
N ALA A 162 -26.52 -1.67 17.27
CA ALA A 162 -25.36 -2.31 17.86
C ALA A 162 -25.55 -3.83 18.02
N VAL A 163 -24.66 -4.58 17.39
CA VAL A 163 -24.37 -6.01 17.65
C VAL A 163 -22.84 -6.10 17.77
N PRO A 164 -22.28 -6.85 18.74
CA PRO A 164 -20.83 -6.98 18.87
C PRO A 164 -20.30 -7.72 17.63
N LYS A 165 -19.35 -7.10 16.93
CA LYS A 165 -18.75 -7.63 15.71
C LYS A 165 -17.88 -8.84 16.06
N PRO A 166 -18.12 -10.04 15.48
CA PRO A 166 -17.27 -11.19 15.71
C PRO A 166 -15.91 -10.93 15.08
N GLU A 167 -14.92 -11.04 15.93
CA GLU A 167 -13.52 -11.24 15.65
C GLU A 167 -13.37 -12.43 14.69
N HIS A 168 -12.68 -12.22 13.56
CA HIS A 168 -12.26 -13.18 12.52
C HIS A 168 -12.95 -13.02 11.15
N ALA A 169 -12.46 -12.07 10.35
CA ALA A 169 -12.38 -12.18 8.89
C ALA A 169 -11.22 -11.29 8.41
N GLY A 170 -10.13 -11.91 7.95
CA GLY A 170 -8.89 -11.22 7.59
C GLY A 170 -9.05 -10.27 6.41
N GLU A 171 -8.67 -9.02 6.61
CA GLU A 171 -8.47 -8.08 5.53
C GLU A 171 -7.14 -8.42 4.81
N VAL A 172 -7.26 -8.75 3.52
CA VAL A 172 -6.22 -9.27 2.60
C VAL A 172 -5.13 -8.22 2.24
N ASN A 173 -4.99 -7.14 3.00
CA ASN A 173 -4.05 -6.06 2.70
C ASN A 173 -3.40 -5.46 3.94
N ASP A 174 -3.33 -6.22 5.03
CA ASP A 174 -2.67 -5.71 6.22
C ASP A 174 -1.15 -5.59 5.95
N ILE A 175 -0.61 -4.38 6.14
CA ILE A 175 0.79 -4.05 5.87
C ILE A 175 1.50 -4.05 7.21
N ASP A 176 2.54 -4.86 7.33
CA ASP A 176 3.34 -4.87 8.55
C ASP A 176 4.12 -3.54 8.69
N PRO A 177 3.89 -2.76 9.77
CA PRO A 177 4.50 -1.44 9.95
C PRO A 177 6.03 -1.52 10.12
N SER A 178 6.57 -2.67 10.54
CA SER A 178 8.01 -2.83 10.74
C SER A 178 8.78 -3.05 9.43
N THR A 179 8.18 -3.76 8.47
CA THR A 179 8.83 -4.08 7.19
C THR A 179 8.27 -3.30 6.01
N GLY A 180 7.08 -2.70 6.13
CA GLY A 180 6.37 -2.03 5.04
C GLY A 180 5.98 -2.97 3.89
N LEU A 181 5.91 -4.28 4.16
CA LEU A 181 5.49 -5.30 3.21
C LEU A 181 4.13 -5.87 3.64
N PRO A 182 3.28 -6.30 2.69
CA PRO A 182 2.09 -7.08 3.00
C PRO A 182 2.43 -8.32 3.84
N ILE A 183 1.62 -8.63 4.86
CA ILE A 183 1.87 -9.76 5.79
C ILE A 183 2.10 -11.09 5.06
N GLU A 184 1.39 -11.31 3.96
CA GLU A 184 1.52 -12.52 3.13
C GLU A 184 2.95 -12.73 2.58
N LEU A 185 3.67 -11.64 2.32
CA LEU A 185 5.01 -11.66 1.72
C LEU A 185 6.12 -11.72 2.77
N LEU A 186 5.82 -11.57 4.06
CA LEU A 186 6.80 -11.71 5.15
C LEU A 186 7.44 -13.10 5.14
N ARG A 187 6.66 -14.11 4.75
CA ARG A 187 7.12 -15.49 4.65
C ARG A 187 8.27 -15.63 3.65
N LEU A 188 8.34 -14.80 2.60
CA LEU A 188 9.46 -14.81 1.64
C LEU A 188 10.78 -14.33 2.24
N ARG A 189 10.77 -13.56 3.33
CA ARG A 189 12.02 -13.13 4.00
C ARG A 189 12.75 -14.29 4.65
N THR A 190 12.05 -15.37 5.02
CA THR A 190 12.70 -16.58 5.57
C THR A 190 13.55 -17.33 4.54
N LEU A 191 13.32 -17.06 3.24
CA LEU A 191 14.01 -17.68 2.10
C LEU A 191 15.22 -16.85 1.62
N ASP A 192 15.72 -15.93 2.44
CA ASP A 192 16.88 -15.06 2.14
C ASP A 192 16.65 -14.12 0.93
N ILE A 193 15.44 -13.57 0.83
CA ILE A 193 15.08 -12.59 -0.21
C ILE A 193 15.06 -11.19 0.41
N SER A 194 15.82 -10.27 -0.20
CA SER A 194 15.86 -8.89 0.25
C SER A 194 14.51 -8.17 0.04
N LYS A 195 14.21 -7.18 0.90
CA LYS A 195 13.01 -6.33 0.75
C LYS A 195 12.93 -5.68 -0.64
N GLY A 196 14.07 -5.19 -1.16
CA GLY A 196 14.13 -4.58 -2.49
C GLY A 196 13.76 -5.56 -3.60
N THR A 197 14.22 -6.82 -3.50
CA THR A 197 13.87 -7.88 -4.45
C THR A 197 12.38 -8.26 -4.37
N ILE A 198 11.80 -8.28 -3.17
CA ILE A 198 10.36 -8.52 -2.98
C ILE A 198 9.55 -7.39 -3.63
N CYS A 199 9.89 -6.13 -3.38
CA CYS A 199 9.22 -4.99 -4.00
C CYS A 199 9.35 -5.01 -5.54
N TRP A 200 10.53 -5.40 -6.05
CA TRP A 200 10.76 -5.55 -7.48
C TRP A 200 9.95 -6.71 -8.09
N LEU A 201 9.80 -7.83 -7.37
CA LEU A 201 8.92 -8.93 -7.77
C LEU A 201 7.45 -8.52 -7.76
N MET A 202 7.01 -7.70 -6.80
CA MET A 202 5.64 -7.15 -6.77
C MET A 202 5.35 -6.30 -8.00
N LEU A 203 6.32 -5.46 -8.41
CA LEU A 203 6.20 -4.67 -9.63
C LEU A 203 6.07 -5.56 -10.87
N HIS A 204 6.89 -6.61 -10.97
CA HIS A 204 6.81 -7.56 -12.08
C HIS A 204 5.51 -8.36 -12.11
N ALA A 205 5.00 -8.77 -10.95
CA ALA A 205 3.70 -9.41 -10.86
C ALA A 205 2.59 -8.47 -11.35
N LYS A 206 2.64 -7.19 -10.94
CA LYS A 206 1.69 -6.15 -11.37
C LYS A 206 1.72 -5.91 -12.88
N LEU A 207 2.90 -5.91 -13.49
CA LEU A 207 3.04 -5.82 -14.95
C LEU A 207 2.43 -7.03 -15.67
N ALA A 208 2.47 -8.21 -15.05
CA ALA A 208 1.83 -9.42 -15.55
C ALA A 208 0.34 -9.53 -15.19
N GLY A 209 -0.27 -8.48 -14.59
CA GLY A 209 -1.68 -8.47 -14.18
C GLY A 209 -2.00 -9.37 -12.99
N LYS A 210 -1.00 -9.80 -12.21
CA LYS A 210 -1.13 -10.76 -11.10
C LYS A 210 -0.70 -10.16 -9.77
N ARG A 211 -1.25 -10.64 -8.65
CA ARG A 211 -0.75 -10.28 -7.31
C ARG A 211 0.30 -11.28 -6.86
N LEU A 212 1.43 -10.78 -6.33
CA LEU A 212 2.52 -11.65 -5.88
C LEU A 212 2.08 -12.56 -4.71
N GLY A 213 1.21 -12.08 -3.81
CA GLY A 213 0.68 -12.86 -2.69
C GLY A 213 0.00 -14.15 -3.16
N ASP A 214 -0.91 -14.05 -4.12
CA ASP A 214 -1.64 -15.19 -4.69
C ASP A 214 -0.70 -16.20 -5.35
N VAL A 215 0.28 -15.71 -6.12
CA VAL A 215 1.30 -16.56 -6.77
C VAL A 215 2.11 -17.32 -5.72
N VAL A 216 2.55 -16.64 -4.66
CA VAL A 216 3.35 -17.22 -3.57
C VAL A 216 2.52 -18.26 -2.80
N ALA A 217 1.25 -17.98 -2.51
CA ALA A 217 0.35 -18.92 -1.86
C ALA A 217 0.11 -20.19 -2.70
N ALA A 218 -0.06 -20.04 -4.01
CA ALA A 218 -0.23 -21.16 -4.94
C ALA A 218 1.05 -22.01 -5.07
N VAL A 219 2.23 -21.42 -4.88
CA VAL A 219 3.51 -22.05 -5.20
C VAL A 219 4.30 -22.44 -3.95
N TRP A 220 3.89 -22.01 -2.76
CA TRP A 220 4.65 -22.11 -1.50
C TRP A 220 5.39 -23.44 -1.29
N HIS A 221 4.70 -24.58 -1.47
CA HIS A 221 5.28 -25.93 -1.31
C HIS A 221 6.50 -26.22 -2.20
N ARG A 222 6.66 -25.55 -3.35
CA ARG A 222 7.77 -25.73 -4.28
C ARG A 222 8.93 -24.76 -4.04
N ILE A 223 8.63 -23.62 -3.44
CA ILE A 223 9.61 -22.56 -3.19
C ILE A 223 10.17 -22.63 -1.77
N SER A 224 9.50 -23.32 -0.84
CA SER A 224 9.98 -23.48 0.55
C SER A 224 11.30 -24.24 0.64
N THR A 225 11.63 -25.07 -0.36
CA THR A 225 12.90 -25.81 -0.44
C THR A 225 14.02 -25.02 -1.13
N LEU A 226 13.68 -23.91 -1.81
CA LEU A 226 14.60 -23.09 -2.57
C LEU A 226 14.99 -21.83 -1.78
N ARG A 227 16.19 -21.28 -2.02
CA ARG A 227 16.66 -20.06 -1.34
C ARG A 227 17.27 -19.01 -2.27
N GLY A 228 17.10 -17.74 -1.91
CA GLY A 228 17.73 -16.60 -2.57
C GLY A 228 17.38 -16.48 -4.04
N ARG A 229 18.40 -16.44 -4.92
CA ARG A 229 18.24 -16.14 -6.35
C ARG A 229 17.43 -17.18 -7.12
N SER A 230 17.41 -18.45 -6.69
CA SER A 230 16.64 -19.52 -7.34
C SER A 230 15.13 -19.33 -7.17
N VAL A 231 14.70 -18.82 -6.00
CA VAL A 231 13.30 -18.47 -5.75
C VAL A 231 12.85 -17.36 -6.70
N VAL A 232 13.68 -16.34 -6.88
CA VAL A 232 13.39 -15.21 -7.79
C VAL A 232 13.23 -15.71 -9.23
N ALA A 233 14.17 -16.55 -9.71
CA ALA A 233 14.11 -17.11 -11.06
C ALA A 233 12.85 -17.97 -11.26
N TYR A 234 12.52 -18.82 -10.27
CA TYR A 234 11.32 -19.65 -10.29
C TYR A 234 10.04 -18.82 -10.34
N LEU A 235 9.92 -17.81 -9.47
CA LEU A 235 8.78 -16.92 -9.42
C LEU A 235 8.58 -16.17 -10.74
N ARG A 236 9.67 -15.70 -11.37
CA ARG A 236 9.60 -15.08 -12.71
C ARG A 236 9.08 -16.05 -13.77
N ALA A 237 9.59 -17.28 -13.79
CA ALA A 237 9.16 -18.30 -14.74
C ALA A 237 7.69 -18.68 -14.56
N VAL A 238 7.21 -18.73 -13.32
CA VAL A 238 5.80 -19.02 -13.02
C VAL A 238 4.88 -17.85 -13.38
N MET A 239 5.29 -16.62 -13.10
CA MET A 239 4.53 -15.42 -13.47
C MET A 239 4.34 -15.27 -14.98
N ALA A 240 5.29 -15.76 -15.79
CA ALA A 240 5.22 -15.74 -17.24
C ALA A 240 4.17 -16.70 -17.83
N LYS A 241 3.76 -17.74 -17.10
CA LYS A 241 2.76 -18.72 -17.59
C LYS A 241 1.34 -18.14 -17.50
N PRO A 242 0.43 -18.41 -18.47
CA PRO A 242 -0.94 -17.92 -18.47
C PRO A 242 -1.83 -18.73 -17.51
N LEU A 243 -1.49 -18.75 -16.22
CA LEU A 243 -2.33 -19.34 -15.18
C LEU A 243 -3.00 -18.23 -14.36
N ASP A 244 -4.25 -18.46 -14.00
CA ASP A 244 -4.97 -17.66 -13.01
C ASP A 244 -4.60 -18.14 -11.59
N PHE A 245 -3.66 -17.43 -10.98
CA PHE A 245 -3.19 -17.73 -9.63
C PHE A 245 -4.15 -17.26 -8.55
N ALA A 246 -5.05 -16.31 -8.85
CA ALA A 246 -6.05 -15.85 -7.89
C ALA A 246 -7.05 -16.98 -7.60
N TRP A 247 -7.51 -17.66 -8.64
CA TRP A 247 -8.39 -18.83 -8.50
C TRP A 247 -7.73 -19.98 -7.71
N ILE A 248 -6.46 -20.29 -8.02
CA ILE A 248 -5.71 -21.35 -7.33
C ILE A 248 -5.47 -21.00 -5.85
N ALA A 249 -5.13 -19.75 -5.55
CA ALA A 249 -4.93 -19.27 -4.19
C ALA A 249 -6.23 -19.34 -3.38
N GLN A 250 -7.34 -18.89 -3.97
CA GLN A 250 -8.67 -18.94 -3.35
C GLN A 250 -9.08 -20.38 -3.02
N GLN A 251 -8.94 -21.31 -3.97
CA GLN A 251 -9.31 -22.71 -3.77
C GLN A 251 -8.48 -23.36 -2.64
N ARG A 252 -7.21 -22.98 -2.49
CA ARG A 252 -6.36 -23.47 -1.38
C ARG A 252 -6.71 -22.83 -0.05
N HIS A 253 -7.00 -21.53 -0.03
CA HIS A 253 -7.42 -20.84 1.18
C HIS A 253 -8.71 -21.45 1.71
N GLU A 254 -9.70 -21.70 0.84
CA GLU A 254 -10.96 -22.37 1.19
C GLU A 254 -10.75 -23.79 1.73
N LYS A 255 -9.83 -24.57 1.13
CA LYS A 255 -9.49 -25.89 1.67
C LYS A 255 -8.84 -25.79 3.05
N ALA A 256 -7.90 -24.86 3.24
CA ALA A 256 -7.22 -24.68 4.52
C ALA A 256 -8.17 -24.20 5.63
N THR A 257 -9.07 -23.26 5.33
CA THR A 257 -10.08 -22.79 6.30
C THR A 257 -11.06 -23.90 6.66
N ARG A 258 -11.53 -24.69 5.67
CA ARG A 258 -12.39 -25.87 5.93
C ARG A 258 -11.70 -26.90 6.81
N HIS A 259 -10.44 -27.26 6.52
CA HIS A 259 -9.69 -28.20 7.36
C HIS A 259 -9.46 -27.65 8.78
N GLY A 260 -9.14 -26.36 8.92
CA GLY A 260 -8.98 -25.72 10.23
C GLY A 260 -10.27 -25.67 11.04
N ALA A 261 -11.41 -25.38 10.39
CA ALA A 261 -12.73 -25.38 11.02
C ALA A 261 -13.13 -26.78 11.46
N LEU A 262 -12.96 -27.80 10.60
CA LEU A 262 -13.22 -29.20 10.94
C LEU A 262 -12.38 -29.67 12.12
N ARG A 263 -11.10 -29.30 12.16
CA ARG A 263 -10.20 -29.66 13.25
C ARG A 263 -10.63 -29.01 14.57
N ARG A 264 -10.93 -27.70 14.56
CA ARG A 264 -11.46 -26.99 15.74
C ARG A 264 -12.79 -27.57 16.23
N ALA A 265 -13.69 -27.90 15.31
CA ALA A 265 -14.97 -28.54 15.64
C ALA A 265 -14.77 -29.95 16.22
N SER A 266 -13.81 -30.71 15.69
CA SER A 266 -13.46 -32.04 16.22
C SER A 266 -12.82 -31.96 17.60
N GLU A 267 -11.91 -31.01 17.83
CA GLU A 267 -11.29 -30.75 19.14
C GLU A 267 -12.35 -30.29 20.16
N MET A 268 -13.28 -29.40 19.74
CA MET A 268 -14.41 -28.98 20.56
C MET A 268 -15.31 -30.17 20.93
N LEU A 269 -15.68 -30.99 19.95
CA LEU A 269 -16.50 -32.19 20.18
C LEU A 269 -15.82 -33.16 21.15
N ALA A 270 -14.51 -33.37 21.02
CA ALA A 270 -13.74 -34.22 21.93
C ALA A 270 -13.61 -33.63 23.35
N SER A 271 -13.75 -32.30 23.50
CA SER A 271 -13.72 -31.63 24.81
C SER A 271 -15.05 -31.72 25.56
N LEU A 272 -16.15 -31.99 24.83
CA LEU A 272 -17.47 -32.26 25.38
C LEU A 272 -17.48 -33.65 26.02
N GLY A 273 -18.13 -33.76 27.16
CA GLY A 273 -18.18 -35.01 27.93
C GLY A 273 -18.87 -34.77 29.26
N ARG A 274 -18.56 -35.58 30.27
CA ARG A 274 -19.22 -35.51 31.60
C ARG A 274 -19.24 -34.12 32.24
N ARG A 275 -18.26 -33.26 31.95
CA ARG A 275 -18.19 -31.88 32.48
C ARG A 275 -19.38 -31.00 32.07
N HIS A 276 -20.06 -31.35 30.99
CA HIS A 276 -21.23 -30.61 30.50
C HIS A 276 -22.53 -31.39 30.69
N HIS A 277 -22.47 -32.54 31.36
CA HIS A 277 -23.63 -33.36 31.63
C HIS A 277 -24.62 -32.63 32.54
N GLY A 278 -25.90 -32.63 32.17
CA GLY A 278 -26.96 -31.96 32.91
C GLY A 278 -27.08 -30.46 32.63
N LEU A 279 -26.26 -29.88 31.74
CA LEU A 279 -26.37 -28.47 31.37
C LEU A 279 -27.48 -28.25 30.34
N GLU A 280 -28.22 -27.15 30.48
CA GLU A 280 -29.19 -26.72 29.48
C GLU A 280 -28.46 -26.13 28.26
N VAL A 281 -28.90 -26.56 27.09
CA VAL A 281 -28.43 -26.09 25.80
C VAL A 281 -29.43 -25.08 25.27
N LEU A 282 -28.96 -23.85 25.05
CA LEU A 282 -29.77 -22.74 24.53
C LEU A 282 -29.40 -22.48 23.09
N ALA A 283 -30.40 -22.21 22.26
CA ALA A 283 -30.17 -21.58 20.96
C ALA A 283 -29.91 -20.07 21.14
N ARG A 284 -29.39 -19.42 20.08
CA ARG A 284 -29.05 -18.00 20.03
C ARG A 284 -30.20 -17.05 20.39
N ASP A 285 -31.44 -17.48 20.17
CA ASP A 285 -32.67 -16.78 20.50
C ASP A 285 -33.05 -16.90 21.99
N GLY A 286 -32.30 -17.67 22.77
CA GLY A 286 -32.56 -17.96 24.18
C GLY A 286 -33.52 -19.14 24.38
N THR A 287 -33.96 -19.81 23.31
CA THR A 287 -34.85 -20.96 23.40
C THR A 287 -34.08 -22.18 23.94
N VAL A 288 -34.64 -22.87 24.94
CA VAL A 288 -34.07 -24.10 25.50
C VAL A 288 -34.23 -25.24 24.49
N CYS A 289 -33.12 -25.72 23.94
CA CYS A 289 -33.08 -26.85 23.02
C CYS A 289 -33.21 -28.19 23.77
N GLY A 290 -32.68 -28.27 24.98
CA GLY A 290 -32.74 -29.47 25.82
C GLY A 290 -31.59 -29.55 26.82
N ILE A 291 -31.44 -30.71 27.46
CA ILE A 291 -30.40 -31.00 28.44
C ILE A 291 -29.32 -31.86 27.79
N PHE A 292 -28.04 -31.52 28.00
CA PHE A 292 -26.93 -32.30 27.48
C PHE A 292 -26.70 -33.58 28.30
N GLU A 293 -26.85 -34.71 27.64
CA GLU A 293 -26.60 -36.04 28.20
C GLU A 293 -25.32 -36.64 27.62
N ALA A 294 -24.36 -36.90 28.51
CA ALA A 294 -23.11 -37.54 28.15
C ALA A 294 -23.27 -39.06 28.33
N SER A 295 -23.29 -39.82 27.23
CA SER A 295 -23.22 -41.29 27.30
C SER A 295 -21.76 -41.77 27.42
N ASP A 296 -21.56 -42.85 28.19
CA ASP A 296 -20.27 -43.54 28.32
C ASP A 296 -19.82 -44.25 27.02
N ALA A 297 -20.75 -44.46 26.07
CA ALA A 297 -20.45 -45.04 24.75
C ALA A 297 -19.82 -44.05 23.76
N GLY A 298 -19.55 -42.81 24.17
CA GLY A 298 -18.96 -41.75 23.32
C GLY A 298 -19.98 -41.03 22.42
N THR A 299 -21.24 -41.46 22.43
CA THR A 299 -22.35 -40.79 21.72
C THR A 299 -23.08 -39.86 22.67
N HIS A 300 -22.83 -38.55 22.58
CA HIS A 300 -23.54 -37.56 23.38
C HIS A 300 -24.81 -37.10 22.67
N ALA A 301 -25.84 -36.74 23.43
CA ALA A 301 -27.10 -36.25 22.89
C ALA A 301 -27.62 -35.08 23.72
N VAL A 302 -28.37 -34.18 23.09
CA VAL A 302 -29.15 -33.16 23.78
C VAL A 302 -30.59 -33.63 23.78
N VAL A 303 -31.14 -33.90 24.97
CA VAL A 303 -32.49 -34.43 25.13
C VAL A 303 -33.44 -33.28 25.47
N GLY A 304 -34.40 -33.04 24.58
CA GLY A 304 -35.41 -31.99 24.74
C GLY A 304 -36.83 -32.53 24.68
N ARG A 305 -37.82 -31.65 24.93
CA ARG A 305 -39.25 -32.01 24.86
C ARG A 305 -39.73 -32.46 23.48
N ARG A 306 -38.99 -32.12 22.41
CA ARG A 306 -39.32 -32.45 21.01
C ARG A 306 -38.50 -33.61 20.43
N GLY A 307 -37.67 -34.27 21.25
CA GLY A 307 -36.80 -35.37 20.83
C GLY A 307 -35.35 -35.18 21.24
N SER A 308 -34.48 -36.10 20.81
CA SER A 308 -33.04 -36.04 21.04
C SER A 308 -32.29 -35.51 19.81
N LEU A 309 -31.36 -34.59 20.03
CA LEU A 309 -30.45 -34.06 19.03
C LEU A 309 -29.07 -34.69 19.20
N PRO A 310 -28.48 -35.28 18.15
CA PRO A 310 -27.16 -35.90 18.25
C PRO A 310 -26.07 -34.82 18.37
N VAL A 311 -25.11 -35.04 19.26
CA VAL A 311 -23.92 -34.19 19.39
C VAL A 311 -22.90 -34.66 18.36
N ASN A 312 -22.85 -33.94 17.24
CA ASN A 312 -21.98 -34.24 16.10
C ASN A 312 -21.15 -32.99 15.70
N LEU A 313 -20.38 -33.09 14.61
CA LEU A 313 -19.56 -31.97 14.13
C LEU A 313 -20.37 -30.70 13.84
N SER A 314 -21.64 -30.80 13.43
CA SER A 314 -22.49 -29.62 13.25
C SER A 314 -22.85 -28.97 14.59
N PHE A 315 -23.11 -29.75 15.64
CA PHE A 315 -23.33 -29.22 16.99
C PHE A 315 -22.10 -28.46 17.51
N ALA A 316 -20.91 -29.06 17.36
CA ALA A 316 -19.67 -28.41 17.78
C ALA A 316 -19.35 -27.13 17.00
N ASN A 317 -19.68 -27.09 15.70
CA ASN A 317 -19.58 -25.86 14.91
C ASN A 317 -20.57 -24.80 15.38
N ALA A 318 -21.82 -25.17 15.68
CA ALA A 318 -22.82 -24.23 16.19
C ALA A 318 -22.42 -23.64 17.56
N LEU A 319 -21.79 -24.45 18.41
CA LEU A 319 -21.22 -23.99 19.68
C LEU A 319 -20.06 -23.01 19.47
N LEU A 320 -19.15 -23.29 18.54
CA LEU A 320 -18.02 -22.40 18.20
C LEU A 320 -18.46 -21.08 17.55
N GLN A 321 -19.57 -21.10 16.82
CA GLN A 321 -20.17 -19.92 16.19
C GLN A 321 -21.03 -19.10 17.16
N GLY A 322 -21.29 -19.62 18.37
CA GLY A 322 -22.15 -18.98 19.36
C GLY A 322 -23.64 -19.06 19.04
N ASP A 323 -24.04 -19.92 18.10
CA ASP A 323 -25.44 -20.17 17.79
C ASP A 323 -26.11 -21.06 18.86
N ILE A 324 -25.29 -21.78 19.62
CA ILE A 324 -25.70 -22.59 20.76
C ILE A 324 -24.79 -22.26 21.94
N ALA A 325 -25.32 -22.24 23.17
CA ALA A 325 -24.56 -22.03 24.39
C ALA A 325 -25.02 -22.96 25.51
N PHE A 326 -24.11 -23.30 26.44
CA PHE A 326 -24.45 -23.99 27.67
C PHE A 326 -24.79 -22.98 28.76
N ARG A 327 -25.90 -23.19 29.45
CA ARG A 327 -26.25 -22.47 30.68
C ARG A 327 -25.77 -23.27 31.88
N SER A 328 -25.05 -22.61 32.78
CA SER A 328 -24.55 -23.24 34.01
C SER A 328 -25.65 -23.40 35.06
N ALA A 329 -25.55 -24.42 35.91
CA ALA A 329 -26.49 -24.64 37.02
C ALA A 329 -26.53 -23.46 38.02
N ASP A 330 -25.44 -22.69 38.15
CA ASP A 330 -25.38 -21.49 39.02
C ASP A 330 -26.28 -20.34 38.53
N GLU A 331 -26.54 -20.24 37.22
CA GLU A 331 -27.49 -19.26 36.68
C GLU A 331 -28.94 -19.67 36.91
N MET A 332 -29.22 -20.98 36.99
CA MET A 332 -30.55 -21.50 37.33
C MET A 332 -30.91 -21.23 38.80
N ALA A 333 -29.94 -21.34 39.72
CA ALA A 333 -30.15 -21.07 41.14
C ALA A 333 -30.50 -19.60 41.42
N ARG A 334 -29.99 -18.65 40.61
CA ARG A 334 -30.24 -17.21 40.77
C ARG A 334 -31.63 -16.74 40.31
N MET A 335 -32.30 -17.47 39.41
CA MET A 335 -33.67 -17.14 38.98
C MET A 335 -34.76 -17.85 39.80
N SER A 336 -34.45 -18.92 40.53
CA SER A 336 -35.42 -19.61 41.40
C SER A 336 -35.63 -18.93 42.77
N MET A 337 -34.86 -17.88 43.09
CA MET A 337 -34.99 -17.08 44.32
C MET A 337 -35.50 -15.65 44.08
N GLY A 338 -35.95 -15.33 42.85
CA GLY A 338 -36.51 -14.03 42.48
C GLY A 338 -38.02 -14.05 42.33
#